data_AF-A0A6A9T447-F1
#
_entry.id   AF-A0A6A9T447-F1
#
_cell.length_a   1.000
_cell.length_b   1.000
_cell.length_c   1.000
_cell.angle_alpha   90.00
_cell.angle_beta   90.00
_cell.angle_gamma   90.00
#
_symmetry.space_group_name_H-M   'P 1'
#
loop_
_entity.id
_entity.type
_entity.pdbx_description
1 polymer ?
#
loop_
_entity_poly.entity_id
_entity_poly.type
_entity_poly.pdbx_seq_one_letter_code
_entity_poly.pdbx_strand_id
1 'polypeptide(L)' 'MSRFPRELDYSRTSHFLFELGSMMTTLFAIFLIVSAIAIGIGLLLGSVPHLGLFAAGISGLLLLFGVGVLYVSMNVE' A
#
# COMPACT_ATOMS: atom_id res chain seq x y z
N MET A 1 40.96 -18.79 8.96
CA MET A 1 39.81 -18.87 8.03
C MET A 1 38.84 -17.74 8.36
N SER A 2 38.99 -16.57 7.75
CA SER A 2 38.02 -15.47 7.86
C SER A 2 37.25 -15.36 6.54
N ARG A 3 36.22 -16.22 6.37
CA ARG A 3 35.23 -16.01 5.29
C ARG A 3 34.13 -15.11 5.84
N PHE A 4 34.38 -13.81 5.82
CA PHE A 4 33.31 -12.86 5.49
C PHE A 4 33.50 -12.59 3.99
N PRO A 5 32.46 -12.83 3.19
CA PRO A 5 31.45 -11.80 3.06
C PRO A 5 30.03 -12.37 3.14
N ARG A 6 29.19 -11.79 4.00
CA ARG A 6 27.77 -11.68 3.65
C ARG A 6 27.71 -10.49 2.71
N GLU A 7 27.85 -10.73 1.41
CA GLU A 7 27.27 -9.80 0.45
C GLU A 7 25.78 -9.78 0.79
N LEU A 8 25.30 -8.65 1.32
CA LEU A 8 23.88 -8.40 1.41
C LEU A 8 23.37 -8.50 -0.02
N ASP A 9 22.57 -9.52 -0.29
CA ASP A 9 22.03 -9.79 -1.61
C ASP A 9 20.96 -8.72 -1.91
N TYR A 10 21.43 -7.53 -2.32
CA TYR A 10 20.62 -6.34 -2.55
C TYR A 10 19.55 -6.60 -3.64
N SER A 11 19.85 -7.51 -4.57
CA SER A 11 18.93 -7.95 -5.64
C SER A 11 17.68 -8.68 -5.11
N ARG A 12 17.83 -9.50 -4.06
CA ARG A 12 16.68 -10.16 -3.41
C ARG A 12 15.85 -9.18 -2.59
N THR A 13 16.51 -8.17 -2.02
CA THR A 13 15.87 -7.19 -1.16
C THR A 13 15.01 -6.22 -1.99
N SER A 14 15.50 -5.75 -3.14
CA SER A 14 14.73 -4.90 -4.05
C SER A 14 13.50 -5.61 -4.61
N HIS A 15 13.63 -6.88 -5.01
CA HIS A 15 12.51 -7.69 -5.53
C HIS A 15 11.41 -7.91 -4.48
N PHE A 16 11.79 -8.22 -3.23
CA PHE A 16 10.82 -8.39 -2.15
C PHE A 16 10.08 -7.09 -1.83
N LEU A 17 10.79 -5.96 -1.78
CA LEU A 17 10.17 -4.66 -1.56
C LEU A 17 9.22 -4.27 -2.70
N PHE A 18 9.58 -4.60 -3.95
CA PHE A 18 8.71 -4.38 -5.10
C PHE A 18 7.41 -5.18 -4.98
N GLU A 19 7.51 -6.47 -4.68
CA GLU A 19 6.35 -7.35 -4.52
C GLU A 19 5.45 -6.89 -3.38
N LEU A 20 6.03 -6.56 -2.22
CA LEU A 20 5.31 -6.02 -1.07
C LEU A 20 4.60 -4.71 -1.42
N GLY A 21 5.32 -3.77 -2.04
CA GLY A 21 4.76 -2.50 -2.48
C GLY A 21 3.59 -2.67 -3.44
N SER A 22 3.73 -3.58 -4.42
CA SER A 22 2.68 -3.87 -5.41
C SER A 22 1.42 -4.48 -4.78
N MET A 23 1.59 -5.40 -3.83
CA MET A 23 0.48 -6.00 -3.07
C MET A 23 -0.25 -4.94 -2.25
N MET A 24 0.49 -4.05 -1.56
CA MET A 24 -0.10 -2.97 -0.77
C MET A 24 -0.87 -1.96 -1.63
N THR A 25 -0.34 -1.57 -2.80
CA THR A 25 -1.06 -0.69 -3.74
C THR A 25 -2.31 -1.35 -4.32
N THR A 26 -2.28 -2.67 -4.56
CA THR A 26 -3.45 -3.40 -5.07
C THR A 26 -4.55 -3.51 -4.01
N LEU A 27 -4.18 -3.85 -2.78
CA LEU A 27 -5.12 -3.86 -1.65
C LEU A 27 -5.74 -2.48 -1.44
N PHE A 28 -4.92 -1.42 -1.50
CA PHE A 28 -5.42 -0.06 -1.45
C PHE A 28 -6.49 0.23 -2.53
N ALA A 29 -6.23 -0.13 -3.79
CA ALA A 29 -7.18 0.13 -4.88
C ALA A 29 -8.54 -0.54 -4.61
N ILE A 30 -8.52 -1.76 -4.08
CA ILE A 30 -9.73 -2.48 -3.66
C ILE A 30 -10.46 -1.73 -2.54
N PHE A 31 -9.73 -1.34 -1.49
CA PHE A 31 -10.33 -0.59 -0.37
C PHE A 31 -10.89 0.77 -0.78
N LEU A 32 -10.25 1.45 -1.73
CA LEU A 32 -10.74 2.72 -2.29
C LEU A 32 -12.08 2.53 -3.00
N ILE A 33 -12.23 1.48 -3.81
CA ILE A 33 -13.49 1.17 -4.50
C ILE A 33 -14.60 0.87 -3.48
N VAL A 34 -14.30 0.04 -2.48
CA VAL A 34 -15.25 -0.30 -1.41
C VAL A 34 -15.67 0.95 -0.63
N SER A 35 -14.72 1.82 -0.30
CA SER A 35 -14.98 3.09 0.38
C SER A 35 -15.84 4.03 -0.46
N ALA A 36 -15.56 4.18 -1.77
CA ALA A 36 -16.36 4.98 -2.68
C ALA A 36 -17.81 4.48 -2.78
N ILE A 37 -18.01 3.16 -2.85
CA ILE A 37 -19.33 2.52 -2.84
C ILE A 37 -20.04 2.81 -1.51
N ALA A 38 -19.35 2.65 -0.37
CA ALA A 38 -19.91 2.91 0.95
C ALA A 38 -20.32 4.37 1.14
N ILE A 39 -19.54 5.32 0.62
CA ILE A 39 -19.88 6.76 0.61
C ILE A 39 -21.13 6.99 -0.24
N GLY A 40 -21.17 6.44 -1.46
CA GLY A 40 -22.32 6.56 -2.36
C GLY A 40 -23.61 6.04 -1.73
N ILE A 41 -23.57 4.85 -1.10
CA ILE A 41 -24.71 4.27 -0.39
C ILE A 41 -25.13 5.13 0.81
N GLY A 42 -24.17 5.62 1.61
CA GLY A 42 -24.45 6.47 2.76
C GLY A 42 -25.19 7.76 2.39
N LEU A 43 -24.77 8.40 1.28
CA LEU A 43 -25.42 9.59 0.72
C LEU A 43 -26.84 9.28 0.20
N LEU A 44 -27.04 8.16 -0.50
CA LEU A 44 -28.35 7.74 -0.98
C LEU A 44 -29.35 7.47 0.15
N LEU A 45 -28.87 6.97 1.28
CA LEU A 45 -29.67 6.72 2.48
C LEU A 45 -29.93 7.97 3.33
N GLY A 46 -29.44 9.15 2.91
CA GLY A 46 -29.59 10.41 3.66
C GLY A 46 -28.82 10.42 4.99
N SER A 47 -27.84 9.51 5.13
CA SER A 47 -27.00 9.37 6.32
C SER A 47 -25.63 10.00 6.09
N VAL A 48 -24.96 10.40 7.16
CA VAL A 48 -23.58 10.91 7.04
C VAL A 48 -22.62 9.73 6.84
N PRO A 49 -21.83 9.68 5.75
CA PRO A 49 -21.02 8.51 5.38
C PRO A 49 -19.69 8.42 6.17
N HIS A 50 -19.76 8.50 7.50
CA HIS A 50 -18.59 8.50 8.39
C HIS A 50 -17.70 7.27 8.19
N LEU A 51 -18.29 6.09 8.01
CA LEU A 51 -17.55 4.83 7.81
C LEU A 51 -16.78 4.83 6.49
N GLY A 52 -17.40 5.34 5.42
CA GLY A 52 -16.77 5.44 4.11
C GLY A 52 -15.58 6.42 4.14
N LEU A 53 -15.75 7.58 4.78
CA LEU A 53 -14.69 8.58 4.95
C LEU A 53 -13.53 8.06 5.81
N PHE A 54 -13.81 7.34 6.89
CA PHE A 54 -12.79 6.75 7.74
C PHE A 54 -11.98 5.68 6.99
N ALA A 55 -12.67 4.80 6.24
CA ALA A 55 -12.03 3.82 5.38
C ALA A 55 -11.18 4.48 4.28
N ALA A 56 -11.65 5.58 3.68
CA ALA A 56 -10.88 6.35 2.69
C ALA A 56 -9.58 6.89 3.30
N GLY A 57 -9.64 7.44 4.52
CA GLY A 57 -8.47 7.96 5.23
C GLY A 57 -7.41 6.90 5.50
N ILE A 58 -7.80 5.74 6.05
CA ILE A 58 -6.89 4.62 6.30
C ILE A 58 -6.30 4.10 4.99
N SER A 59 -7.13 4.02 3.94
CA SER A 59 -6.68 3.58 2.61
C SER A 59 -5.61 4.54 2.06
N GLY A 60 -5.81 5.86 2.17
CA GLY A 60 -4.81 6.85 1.76
C GLY A 60 -3.45 6.67 2.43
N LEU A 61 -3.42 6.32 3.72
CA LEU A 61 -2.18 6.02 4.45
C LEU A 61 -1.50 4.74 3.94
N LEU A 62 -2.29 3.70 3.65
CA LEU A 62 -1.79 2.45 3.03
C LEU A 62 -1.20 2.69 1.64
N LEU A 63 -1.82 3.56 0.83
CA LEU A 63 -1.28 3.95 -0.48
C LEU A 63 0.06 4.65 -0.33
N LEU A 64 0.15 5.67 0.54
CA LEU A 64 1.39 6.41 0.76
C LEU A 64 2.53 5.49 1.18
N PHE A 65 2.23 4.51 2.04
CA PHE A 65 3.20 3.51 2.45
C PHE A 65 3.59 2.57 1.31
N GLY A 66 2.64 2.02 0.55
CA GLY A 66 2.91 1.15 -0.60
C GLY A 66 3.73 1.84 -1.68
N VAL A 67 3.40 3.09 -2.02
CA VAL A 67 4.16 3.91 -2.96
C VAL A 67 5.56 4.22 -2.42
N GLY A 68 5.70 4.51 -1.13
CA GLY A 68 7.01 4.70 -0.49
C GLY A 68 7.90 3.47 -0.57
N VAL A 69 7.34 2.27 -0.33
CA VAL A 69 8.05 1.00 -0.45
C VAL A 69 8.47 0.73 -1.90
N LEU A 70 7.59 0.98 -2.88
CA LEU A 70 7.92 0.88 -4.31
C LEU A 70 9.03 1.86 -4.69
N TYR A 71 8.95 3.11 -4.21
CA TYR A 71 9.97 4.12 -4.48
C TYR A 71 11.34 3.69 -3.93
N VAL A 72 11.40 3.19 -2.69
CA VAL A 72 12.66 2.69 -2.11
C VAL A 72 13.17 1.49 -2.90
N SER A 73 12.30 0.53 -3.26
CA SER A 73 12.67 -0.64 -4.07
C SER A 73 13.38 -0.23 -5.36
N MET A 74 12.86 0.78 -6.06
CA MET A 74 13.41 1.26 -7.34
C MET A 74 14.70 2.09 -7.20
N ASN A 75 14.99 2.65 -6.02
CA ASN A 75 16.21 3.42 -5.75
C ASN A 75 17.31 2.60 -5.06
N VAL A 76 17.03 1.34 -4.74
CA VAL A 76 17.99 0.39 -4.15
C VAL A 76 18.66 -0.48 -5.23
N GLU A 77 18.23 -0.37 -6.49
CA GLU A 77 18.94 -0.91 -7.68
C GLU A 77 20.24 -0.16 -8.01
#